data_AF-A0A352QSF9-F1
#
_entry.id   AF-A0A352QSF9-F1
#
_cell.length_a   1.000
_cell.length_b   1.000
_cell.length_c   1.000
_cell.angle_alpha   90.00
_cell.angle_beta   90.00
_cell.angle_gamma   90.00
#
_symmetry.space_group_name_H-M   'P 1'
#
loop_
_entity.id
_entity.type
_entity.pdbx_description
1 polymer ?
#
loop_
_entity_poly.entity_id
_entity_poly.type
_entity_poly.pdbx_seq_one_letter_code
_entity_poly.pdbx_strand_id
1 'polypeptide(L)'
;MDTFMAGLLADARMGPFFANADQDRVKRQLVEQFCVILGGDCEYTGRDMKTSHAGLGIDRADFNRLVEVLQVAMDAHDVPFAAQNKLLARLAPMHREVVTE
;
A
#
# COMPACT_ATOMS: atom_id res chain seq x y z
N MET A 1 6.63 2.96 -8.07
CA MET A 1 6.68 2.64 -6.63
C MET A 1 7.60 3.55 -5.85
N ASP A 2 8.69 4.06 -6.43
CA ASP A 2 9.60 4.95 -5.70
C ASP A 2 8.93 6.27 -5.27
N THR A 3 8.11 6.89 -6.13
CA THR A 3 7.32 8.08 -5.76
C THR A 3 6.38 7.81 -4.58
N PHE A 4 5.76 6.63 -4.53
CA PHE A 4 4.89 6.24 -3.44
C PHE A 4 5.67 6.07 -2.13
N MET A 5 6.79 5.33 -2.17
CA MET A 5 7.64 5.13 -0.98
C MET A 5 8.21 6.47 -0.46
N ALA A 6 8.67 7.34 -1.36
CA ALA A 6 9.14 8.67 -0.99
C ALA A 6 8.02 9.50 -0.34
N GLY A 7 6.79 9.43 -0.87
CA GLY A 7 5.61 10.07 -0.27
C GLY A 7 5.29 9.54 1.12
N LEU A 8 5.37 8.22 1.33
CA LEU A 8 5.16 7.61 2.65
C LEU A 8 6.20 8.09 3.67
N LEU A 9 7.47 8.16 3.28
CA LEU A 9 8.56 8.59 4.16
C LEU A 9 8.49 10.09 4.50
N ALA A 10 8.02 10.92 3.56
CA ALA A 10 7.87 12.36 3.76
C ALA A 10 6.63 12.72 4.58
N ASP A 11 5.63 11.84 4.64
CA ASP A 11 4.42 12.05 5.41
C ASP A 11 4.65 11.84 6.91
N ALA A 12 4.28 12.81 7.74
CA ALA A 12 4.53 12.77 9.18
C ALA A 12 3.80 11.62 9.91
N ARG A 13 2.69 11.13 9.35
CA ARG A 13 1.90 10.04 9.93
C ARG A 13 2.39 8.68 9.42
N MET A 14 2.72 8.57 8.14
CA MET A 14 3.16 7.31 7.53
C MET A 14 4.64 7.01 7.74
N GLY A 15 5.50 8.04 7.75
CA GLY A 15 6.95 7.89 7.84
C GLY A 15 7.44 6.94 8.93
N PRO A 16 6.93 7.01 10.18
CA PRO A 16 7.33 6.10 11.25
C PRO A 16 7.13 4.61 10.93
N PHE A 17 6.11 4.24 10.17
CA PHE A 17 5.85 2.84 9.79
C PHE A 17 6.89 2.28 8.80
N PHE A 18 7.49 3.15 7.97
CA PHE A 18 8.36 2.74 6.86
C PHE A 18 9.84 3.10 7.07
N ALA A 19 10.17 3.96 8.03
CA ALA A 19 11.54 4.44 8.26
C ALA A 19 12.56 3.31 8.50
N ASN A 20 12.15 2.27 9.22
CA ASN A 20 13.00 1.10 9.54
C ASN A 20 12.63 -0.15 8.72
N ALA A 21 11.70 -0.02 7.78
CA ALA A 21 11.31 -1.14 6.92
C ALA A 21 12.37 -1.39 5.84
N ASP A 22 12.45 -2.63 5.37
CA ASP A 22 13.17 -2.96 4.15
C ASP A 22 12.37 -2.45 2.95
N GLN A 23 12.64 -1.21 2.56
CA GLN A 23 11.84 -0.49 1.56
C GLN A 23 11.87 -1.17 0.20
N ASP A 24 12.99 -1.78 -0.19
CA ASP A 24 13.09 -2.49 -1.47
C ASP A 24 12.26 -3.78 -1.45
N ARG A 25 12.24 -4.49 -0.33
CA ARG A 25 11.31 -5.61 -0.15
C ARG A 25 9.85 -5.17 -0.18
N VAL A 26 9.49 -4.08 0.51
CA VAL A 26 8.12 -3.55 0.52
C VAL A 26 7.68 -3.14 -0.88
N LYS A 27 8.51 -2.40 -1.63
CA LYS A 27 8.20 -2.00 -3.01
C LYS A 27 7.98 -3.22 -3.91
N ARG A 28 8.85 -4.23 -3.83
CA ARG A 28 8.73 -5.46 -4.62
C ARG A 28 7.44 -6.20 -4.30
N GLN A 29 7.15 -6.43 -3.01
CA GLN A 29 5.95 -7.15 -2.57
C GLN A 29 4.66 -6.42 -2.93
N LEU A 30 4.65 -5.08 -2.90
CA LEU A 30 3.51 -4.30 -3.38
C LEU A 30 3.27 -4.46 -4.88
N VAL A 31 4.32 -4.50 -5.69
CA VAL A 31 4.19 -4.75 -7.14
C VAL A 31 3.60 -6.14 -7.39
N GLU A 32 4.11 -7.17 -6.72
CA GLU A 32 3.57 -8.53 -6.78
C GLU A 32 2.09 -8.55 -6.35
N GLN A 33 1.77 -7.89 -5.24
CA GLN A 33 0.43 -7.82 -4.69
C GLN A 33 -0.56 -7.16 -5.66
N PHE A 34 -0.16 -6.05 -6.29
CA PHE A 34 -0.98 -5.38 -7.30
C PHE A 34 -1.17 -6.25 -8.53
N CYS A 35 -0.12 -6.92 -9.01
CA CYS A 35 -0.20 -7.82 -10.15
C CYS A 35 -1.22 -8.94 -9.90
N VAL A 36 -1.13 -9.64 -8.76
CA VAL A 36 -2.06 -10.72 -8.38
C VAL A 36 -3.50 -10.21 -8.30
N ILE A 37 -3.72 -9.08 -7.62
CA ILE A 37 -5.07 -8.52 -7.42
C ILE A 37 -5.72 -8.06 -8.72
N LEU A 38 -4.91 -7.59 -9.67
CA LEU A 38 -5.36 -7.19 -11.00
C LEU A 38 -5.55 -8.39 -11.94
N GLY A 39 -5.27 -9.62 -11.49
CA GLY A 39 -5.46 -10.86 -12.27
C GLY A 39 -4.29 -11.18 -13.21
N GLY A 40 -3.10 -10.64 -12.93
CA GLY A 40 -1.87 -11.01 -13.61
C GLY A 40 -1.37 -12.40 -13.20
N ASP A 41 -0.30 -12.84 -13.85
CA ASP A 41 0.34 -14.15 -13.68
C ASP A 41 1.47 -14.16 -12.64
N CYS A 42 1.67 -13.05 -11.91
CA CYS A 42 2.65 -12.96 -10.85
C CYS A 42 2.26 -13.81 -9.63
N GLU A 43 3.25 -14.14 -8.81
CA GLU A 43 3.05 -14.74 -7.49
C GLU A 43 3.36 -13.71 -6.41
N TYR A 44 2.51 -13.62 -5.39
CA TYR A 44 2.79 -12.83 -4.19
C TYR A 44 3.63 -13.65 -3.23
N THR A 45 4.86 -13.20 -2.96
CA THR A 45 5.84 -13.94 -2.16
C THR A 45 5.94 -13.47 -0.71
N GLY A 46 5.10 -12.51 -0.32
CA GLY A 46 5.08 -11.96 1.03
C GLY A 46 4.26 -12.76 2.03
N ARG A 47 4.33 -12.32 3.30
CA ARG A 47 3.42 -12.81 4.34
C ARG A 47 2.00 -12.32 4.05
N ASP A 48 1.00 -13.03 4.56
CA ASP A 48 -0.39 -12.57 4.48
C ASP A 48 -0.57 -11.18 5.12
N MET A 49 -1.61 -10.45 4.71
CA MET A 49 -1.82 -9.08 5.17
C MET A 49 -1.97 -9.00 6.69
N LYS A 50 -2.67 -9.95 7.33
CA LYS A 50 -2.86 -9.95 8.77
C LYS A 50 -1.54 -10.11 9.51
N THR A 51 -0.72 -11.08 9.14
CA THR A 51 0.60 -11.31 9.77
C THR A 51 1.58 -10.18 9.47
N SER A 52 1.49 -9.56 8.29
CA SER A 52 2.39 -8.46 7.91
C SER A 52 2.16 -7.19 8.72
N HIS A 53 0.90 -6.92 9.10
CA HIS A 53 0.49 -5.68 9.76
C HIS A 53 0.17 -5.85 11.25
N ALA A 54 0.17 -7.09 11.76
CA ALA A 54 -0.07 -7.40 13.16
C ALA A 54 0.88 -6.63 14.10
N GLY A 55 0.31 -6.01 15.14
CA GLY A 55 1.06 -5.32 16.19
C GLY A 55 1.62 -3.96 15.79
N LEU A 56 1.25 -3.43 14.60
CA LEU A 56 1.67 -2.10 14.17
C LEU A 56 0.78 -0.97 14.73
N GLY A 57 -0.38 -1.30 15.32
CA GLY A 57 -1.30 -0.29 15.87
C GLY A 57 -1.92 0.58 14.79
N ILE A 58 -2.17 0.02 13.60
CA ILE A 58 -2.72 0.74 12.45
C ILE A 58 -4.21 0.94 12.68
N ASP A 59 -4.64 2.20 12.75
CA ASP A 59 -6.05 2.56 12.80
C ASP A 59 -6.63 2.82 11.39
N ARG A 60 -7.94 3.04 11.33
CA ARG A 60 -8.63 3.35 10.06
C ARG A 60 -8.09 4.61 9.37
N ALA A 61 -7.68 5.61 10.13
CA ALA A 61 -7.20 6.87 9.58
C ALA A 61 -5.75 6.75 9.05
N ASP A 62 -4.93 5.85 9.61
CA ASP A 62 -3.63 5.46 9.05
C ASP A 62 -3.83 4.79 7.69
N PHE A 63 -4.75 3.82 7.63
CA PHE A 63 -5.07 3.11 6.39
C PHE A 63 -5.53 4.08 5.30
N ASN A 64 -6.46 4.98 5.63
CA ASN A 64 -6.93 5.99 4.69
C ASN A 64 -5.81 6.92 4.24
N ARG A 65 -4.92 7.32 5.16
CA ARG A 65 -3.79 8.18 4.80
C ARG A 65 -2.84 7.50 3.81
N LEU A 66 -2.57 6.21 3.98
CA LEU A 66 -1.79 5.43 3.02
C LEU A 66 -2.44 5.41 1.63
N VAL A 67 -3.77 5.24 1.58
CA VAL A 67 -4.54 5.29 0.32
C VAL A 67 -4.41 6.65 -0.35
N GLU A 68 -4.51 7.75 0.39
CA GLU A 68 -4.32 9.10 -0.14
C GLU A 68 -2.92 9.29 -0.74
N VAL A 69 -1.87 8.83 -0.04
CA VAL A 69 -0.49 8.90 -0.53
C VAL A 69 -0.32 8.07 -1.82
N LEU A 70 -1.01 6.92 -1.92
CA LEU A 70 -1.01 6.11 -3.13
C LEU A 70 -1.70 6.84 -4.30
N GLN A 71 -2.82 7.52 -4.05
CA GLN A 71 -3.51 8.34 -5.07
C GLN A 71 -2.63 9.47 -5.58
N VAL A 72 -1.99 10.24 -4.67
CA VAL A 72 -1.05 11.29 -5.06
C VAL A 72 0.09 10.74 -5.91
N ALA A 73 0.62 9.56 -5.56
CA ALA A 73 1.65 8.91 -6.37
C ALA A 73 1.12 8.47 -7.74
N MET A 74 -0.11 7.98 -7.84
CA MET A 74 -0.72 7.63 -9.13
C MET A 74 -0.99 8.87 -10.00
N ASP A 75 -1.47 9.96 -9.41
CA ASP A 75 -1.68 11.25 -10.09
C ASP A 75 -0.36 11.80 -10.65
N ALA A 76 0.73 11.73 -9.88
CA ALA A 76 2.06 12.16 -10.33
C ALA A 76 2.63 11.35 -11.51
N HIS A 77 2.03 10.19 -11.81
CA HIS A 77 2.38 9.32 -12.94
C HIS A 77 1.27 9.27 -13.99
N ASP A 78 0.36 10.25 -13.99
CA ASP A 78 -0.72 10.41 -14.97
C ASP A 78 -1.64 9.17 -15.09
N VAL A 79 -1.76 8.37 -14.03
CA VAL A 79 -2.66 7.22 -14.02
C VAL A 79 -4.10 7.75 -14.03
N PRO A 80 -4.96 7.38 -15.00
CA PRO A 80 -6.31 7.93 -15.07
C PRO A 80 -7.11 7.63 -13.80
N PHE A 81 -7.84 8.63 -13.29
CA PHE A 81 -8.65 8.50 -12.07
C PHE A 81 -9.56 7.26 -12.05
N ALA A 82 -10.15 6.92 -13.20
CA ALA A 82 -10.96 5.70 -13.32
C ALA A 82 -10.15 4.40 -13.09
N ALA A 83 -8.89 4.36 -13.52
CA ALA A 83 -7.99 3.23 -13.26
C ALA A 83 -7.56 3.18 -11.79
N GLN A 84 -7.27 4.34 -11.20
CA GLN A 84 -6.96 4.44 -9.77
C GLN A 84 -8.09 3.85 -8.91
N ASN A 85 -9.33 4.28 -9.14
CA ASN A 85 -10.48 3.79 -8.38
C ASN A 85 -10.72 2.29 -8.56
N LYS A 86 -10.45 1.73 -9.75
CA LYS A 86 -10.53 0.28 -9.98
C LYS A 86 -9.49 -0.46 -9.13
N LEU A 87 -8.25 0.02 -9.07
CA LEU A 87 -7.22 -0.57 -8.21
C LEU A 87 -7.61 -0.48 -6.74
N LEU A 88 -8.01 0.70 -6.27
CA LEU A 88 -8.40 0.92 -4.87
C LEU A 88 -9.59 0.06 -4.45
N ALA A 89 -10.60 -0.09 -5.31
CA ALA A 89 -11.75 -0.95 -5.04
C ALA A 89 -11.34 -2.42 -4.86
N ARG A 90 -10.30 -2.86 -5.57
CA ARG A 90 -9.75 -4.22 -5.45
C ARG A 90 -8.92 -4.41 -4.18
N LEU A 91 -8.25 -3.36 -3.71
CA LEU A 91 -7.47 -3.37 -2.46
C LEU A 91 -8.35 -3.22 -1.21
N ALA A 92 -9.50 -2.56 -1.32
CA ALA A 92 -10.38 -2.24 -0.19
C ALA A 92 -10.71 -3.41 0.76
N PRO A 93 -10.94 -4.66 0.29
CA PRO A 93 -11.20 -5.79 1.20
C PRO A 93 -10.07 -6.09 2.20
N MET A 94 -8.82 -5.72 1.87
CA MET A 94 -7.67 -5.93 2.74
C MET A 94 -7.68 -5.04 3.99
N HIS A 95 -8.51 -3.99 4.01
CA HIS A 95 -8.69 -3.12 5.18
C HIS A 95 -8.89 -3.92 6.47
N ARG A 96 -9.70 -5.00 6.43
CA ARG A 96 -10.02 -5.83 7.61
C ARG A 96 -8.83 -6.62 8.15
N GLU A 97 -7.76 -6.78 7.35
CA GLU A 97 -6.55 -7.52 7.70
C GLU A 97 -5.41 -6.58 8.08
N VAL A 98 -5.46 -5.33 7.61
CA VAL A 98 -4.43 -4.31 7.85
C VAL A 98 -4.73 -3.45 9.08
N VAL A 99 -6.00 -3.07 9.29
CA VAL A 99 -6.40 -2.29 10.46
C VAL A 99 -6.42 -3.20 11.69
N THR A 100 -5.65 -2.82 12.71
CA THR A 100 -5.44 -3.61 13.92
C THR A 100 -6.02 -2.98 15.18
N GLU A 101 -6.55 -1.76 15.09
CA GLU A 101 -7.18 -0.98 16.17
C GLU A 101 -8.53 -0.38 15.74
#